data_AF-A0A960SKW0-F1
#
_entry.id   AF-A0A960SKW0-F1
#
_cell.length_a   1.000
_cell.length_b   1.000
_cell.length_c   1.000
_cell.angle_alpha   90.00
_cell.angle_beta   90.00
_cell.angle_gamma   90.00
#
_symmetry.space_group_name_H-M   'P 1'
#
loop_
_entity.id
_entity.type
_entity.pdbx_description
1 polymer ?
#
loop_
_entity_poly.entity_id
_entity_poly.type
_entity_poly.pdbx_seq_one_letter_code
_entity_poly.pdbx_strand_id
1 'polypeptide(L)'
;EARWESLLKNNIEGGYYVLEAARQAGVRRVIYASTVQVTTGYALHCEPYRSIRTGKFENVPDTYEMVKTTDRPWPVNLYAASKVFGETLARVFSETSDLSCICLRIGAVNTMDTDREQFASLFCTRNDIARLTECCIEAPDSVKYDIFYGISDNRYKWTDISNAKDRVGYEPEDKFEDPGWG
;
A
#
# COMPACT_ATOMS: atom_id res chain seq x y z
N GLU A 1 -0.56 -17.57 8.36
CA GLU A 1 0.66 -16.80 8.04
C GLU A 1 1.51 -17.61 7.06
N ALA A 2 2.23 -16.98 6.15
CA ALA A 2 3.13 -17.69 5.23
C ALA A 2 4.36 -18.21 5.98
N ARG A 3 4.86 -19.39 5.59
CA ARG A 3 6.08 -19.98 6.20
C ARG A 3 7.32 -19.18 5.81
N TRP A 4 8.30 -19.09 6.71
CA TRP A 4 9.53 -18.32 6.52
C TRP A 4 10.26 -18.67 5.22
N GLU A 5 10.40 -19.95 4.91
CA GLU A 5 11.12 -20.43 3.72
C GLU A 5 10.47 -19.95 2.43
N SER A 6 9.13 -19.87 2.42
CA SER A 6 8.37 -19.33 1.29
C SER A 6 8.60 -17.83 1.15
N LEU A 7 8.61 -17.08 2.25
CA LEU A 7 8.86 -15.64 2.24
C LEU A 7 10.29 -15.31 1.81
N LEU A 8 11.28 -16.06 2.31
CA LEU A 8 12.68 -15.90 1.94
C LEU A 8 12.85 -16.10 0.43
N LYS A 9 12.37 -17.22 -0.11
CA LYS A 9 12.50 -17.53 -1.54
C LYS A 9 11.72 -16.55 -2.42
N ASN A 10 10.45 -16.28 -2.10
CA ASN A 10 9.56 -15.55 -3.00
C ASN A 10 9.68 -14.03 -2.85
N ASN A 11 9.79 -13.52 -1.62
CA ASN A 11 9.74 -12.07 -1.38
C ASN A 11 11.13 -11.45 -1.25
N ILE A 12 12.09 -12.16 -0.63
CA ILE A 12 13.46 -11.64 -0.44
C ILE A 12 14.30 -11.92 -1.68
N GLU A 13 14.58 -13.20 -1.98
CA GLU A 13 15.40 -13.60 -3.13
C GLU A 13 14.70 -13.24 -4.46
N GLY A 14 13.44 -13.64 -4.61
CA GLY A 14 12.64 -13.35 -5.80
C GLY A 14 12.51 -11.84 -6.06
N GLY A 15 12.31 -11.03 -5.01
CA GLY A 15 12.26 -9.58 -5.12
C GLY A 15 13.56 -8.99 -5.65
N TYR A 16 14.70 -9.46 -5.17
CA TYR A 16 16.01 -9.05 -5.67
C TYR A 16 16.21 -9.44 -7.14
N TYR A 17 15.95 -10.70 -7.49
CA TYR A 17 16.19 -11.17 -8.86
C TYR A 17 15.32 -10.44 -9.89
N VAL A 18 14.07 -10.10 -9.56
CA VAL A 18 13.20 -9.33 -10.46
C VAL A 18 13.77 -7.93 -10.69
N LEU A 19 14.18 -7.23 -9.63
CA LEU A 19 14.75 -5.89 -9.76
C LEU A 19 16.08 -5.90 -10.51
N GLU A 20 16.95 -6.89 -10.23
CA GLU A 20 18.22 -7.02 -10.93
C GLU A 20 18.04 -7.39 -12.40
N ALA A 21 17.13 -8.30 -12.72
CA ALA A 21 16.80 -8.62 -14.11
C ALA A 21 16.20 -7.40 -14.84
N ALA A 22 15.31 -6.65 -14.20
CA ALA A 22 14.74 -5.42 -14.77
C ALA A 22 15.82 -4.38 -15.07
N ARG A 23 16.76 -4.18 -14.13
CA ARG A 23 17.92 -3.30 -14.31
C ARG A 23 18.78 -3.74 -15.48
N GLN A 24 19.14 -5.02 -15.57
CA GLN A 24 19.96 -5.57 -16.66
C GLN A 24 19.27 -5.48 -18.03
N ALA A 25 17.95 -5.63 -18.05
CA ALA A 25 17.14 -5.54 -19.28
C ALA A 25 16.85 -4.09 -19.72
N GLY A 26 17.29 -3.07 -18.97
CA GLY A 26 17.01 -1.67 -19.30
C GLY A 26 15.54 -1.28 -19.15
N VAL A 27 14.80 -1.97 -18.27
CA VAL A 27 13.42 -1.59 -17.94
C VAL A 27 13.43 -0.19 -17.33
N ARG A 28 12.54 0.68 -17.79
CA ARG A 28 12.47 2.07 -17.29
C ARG A 28 11.89 2.17 -15.89
N ARG A 29 10.87 1.36 -15.59
CA ARG A 29 10.12 1.43 -14.34
C ARG A 29 9.61 0.07 -13.87
N VAL A 30 9.73 -0.20 -12.58
CA VAL A 30 9.09 -1.32 -11.88
C VAL A 30 8.08 -0.79 -10.88
N ILE A 31 6.87 -1.35 -10.91
CA ILE A 31 5.84 -1.12 -9.90
C ILE A 31 5.86 -2.32 -8.95
N TYR A 32 6.35 -2.12 -7.74
CA TYR A 32 6.49 -3.16 -6.73
C TYR A 32 5.21 -3.28 -5.89
N ALA A 33 4.57 -4.44 -5.93
CA ALA A 33 3.42 -4.74 -5.09
C ALA A 33 3.86 -4.98 -3.62
N SER A 34 3.68 -3.96 -2.79
CA SER A 34 3.78 -4.01 -1.33
C SER A 34 2.39 -4.23 -0.70
N THR A 35 2.22 -3.91 0.58
CA THR A 35 0.98 -4.11 1.33
C THR A 35 0.78 -3.02 2.38
N VAL A 36 -0.48 -2.64 2.64
CA VAL A 36 -0.82 -1.79 3.78
C VAL A 36 -0.42 -2.41 5.13
N GLN A 37 -0.20 -3.73 5.19
CA GLN A 37 0.23 -4.40 6.42
C GLN A 37 1.59 -3.91 6.96
N VAL A 38 2.38 -3.25 6.11
CA VAL A 38 3.63 -2.59 6.50
C VAL A 38 3.40 -1.55 7.60
N THR A 39 2.19 -0.99 7.72
CA THR A 39 1.82 0.01 8.74
C THR A 39 0.70 -0.44 9.68
N THR A 40 0.35 -1.73 9.72
CA THR A 40 -0.75 -2.23 10.56
C THR A 40 -0.53 -2.02 12.06
N GLY A 41 0.72 -1.88 12.54
CA GLY A 41 0.99 -1.57 13.95
C GLY A 41 0.24 -0.33 14.45
N TYR A 42 0.10 0.71 13.63
CA TYR A 42 -0.72 1.88 13.94
C TYR A 42 -2.19 1.51 14.19
N ALA A 43 -2.78 0.71 13.30
CA ALA A 43 -4.17 0.24 13.44
C ALA A 43 -4.38 -0.77 14.59
N LEU A 44 -3.31 -1.34 15.16
CA LEU A 44 -3.40 -2.21 16.33
C LEU A 44 -3.25 -1.44 17.65
N HIS A 45 -2.44 -0.39 17.67
CA HIS A 45 -1.90 0.17 18.91
C HIS A 45 -2.20 1.65 19.12
N CYS A 46 -2.70 2.37 18.11
CA CYS A 46 -2.96 3.80 18.19
C CYS A 46 -4.45 4.10 17.96
N GLU A 47 -4.99 5.02 18.75
CA GLU A 47 -6.28 5.65 18.46
C GLU A 47 -6.09 6.82 17.48
N PRO A 48 -7.09 7.12 16.61
CA PRO A 48 -8.39 6.43 16.50
C PRO A 48 -8.37 5.18 15.61
N TYR A 49 -7.23 4.82 15.02
CA TYR A 49 -7.13 3.74 14.02
C TYR A 49 -7.55 2.38 14.57
N ARG A 50 -7.28 2.13 15.86
CA ARG A 50 -7.74 0.93 16.56
C ARG A 50 -9.26 0.88 16.67
N SER A 51 -9.91 2.00 17.02
CA SER A 51 -11.38 2.11 17.02
C SER A 51 -11.95 1.87 15.63
N ILE A 52 -11.37 2.47 14.58
CA ILE A 52 -11.74 2.23 13.18
C ILE A 52 -11.66 0.73 12.84
N ARG A 53 -10.53 0.08 13.14
CA ARG A 53 -10.30 -1.34 12.84
C ARG A 53 -11.27 -2.27 13.56
N THR A 54 -11.71 -1.88 14.76
CA THR A 54 -12.60 -2.69 15.61
C THR A 54 -14.08 -2.33 15.45
N GLY A 55 -14.42 -1.45 14.49
CA GLY A 55 -15.80 -1.05 14.21
C GLY A 55 -16.42 -0.11 15.25
N LYS A 56 -15.63 0.45 16.16
CA LYS A 56 -16.10 1.36 17.21
C LYS A 56 -16.10 2.81 16.74
N PHE A 57 -16.85 3.08 15.68
CA PHE A 57 -16.85 4.37 14.98
C PHE A 57 -17.29 5.54 15.85
N GLU A 58 -18.07 5.29 16.90
CA GLU A 58 -18.47 6.28 17.90
C GLU A 58 -17.30 6.90 18.68
N ASN A 59 -16.14 6.23 18.69
CA ASN A 59 -14.92 6.73 19.32
C ASN A 59 -13.96 7.42 18.33
N VAL A 60 -14.35 7.52 17.06
CA VAL A 60 -13.53 8.13 16.01
C VAL A 60 -13.87 9.63 15.91
N PRO A 61 -12.91 10.54 16.13
CA PRO A 61 -13.15 11.98 15.95
C PRO A 61 -13.49 12.34 14.49
N ASP A 62 -14.17 13.46 14.28
CA ASP A 62 -14.51 13.97 12.94
C ASP A 62 -13.27 14.17 12.05
N THR A 63 -12.15 14.55 12.65
CA THR A 63 -10.85 14.73 11.98
C THR A 63 -9.74 14.12 12.82
N TYR A 64 -8.80 13.45 12.15
CA TYR A 64 -7.61 12.87 12.77
C TYR A 64 -6.45 12.89 11.77
N GLU A 65 -5.21 12.91 12.28
CA GLU A 65 -4.04 12.74 11.41
C GLU A 65 -4.08 11.32 10.83
N MET A 66 -3.78 11.17 9.54
CA MET A 66 -3.70 9.87 8.88
C MET A 66 -2.24 9.43 8.76
N VAL A 67 -2.00 8.12 8.75
CA VAL A 67 -0.66 7.55 8.59
C VAL A 67 -0.15 7.82 7.18
N LYS A 68 0.99 8.48 7.09
CA LYS A 68 1.66 8.87 5.84
C LYS A 68 2.63 7.78 5.40
N THR A 69 2.96 7.77 4.12
CA THR A 69 3.95 6.84 3.55
C THR A 69 5.37 7.09 4.08
N THR A 70 5.63 8.30 4.58
CA THR A 70 6.87 8.71 5.27
C THR A 70 6.96 8.28 6.72
N ASP A 71 5.85 7.85 7.33
CA ASP A 71 5.86 7.34 8.70
C ASP A 71 6.61 6.00 8.76
N ARG A 72 7.17 5.71 9.93
CA ARG A 72 7.98 4.52 10.15
C ARG A 72 7.15 3.25 9.87
N PRO A 73 7.63 2.31 9.03
CA PRO A 73 7.05 0.98 8.95
C PRO A 73 6.89 0.32 10.32
N TRP A 74 5.69 -0.22 10.56
CA TRP A 74 5.37 -0.99 11.77
C TRP A 74 4.67 -2.32 11.37
N PRO A 75 5.40 -3.23 10.69
CA PRO A 75 4.88 -4.54 10.35
C PRO A 75 4.70 -5.39 11.62
N VAL A 76 3.63 -6.19 11.64
CA VAL A 76 3.25 -7.03 12.79
C VAL A 76 3.24 -8.52 12.46
N ASN A 77 3.75 -8.89 11.28
CA ASN A 77 3.91 -10.27 10.82
C ASN A 77 5.08 -10.37 9.82
N LEU A 78 5.54 -11.60 9.56
CA LEU A 78 6.72 -11.83 8.71
C LEU A 78 6.49 -11.47 7.24
N TYR A 79 5.25 -11.62 6.75
CA TYR A 79 4.90 -11.23 5.38
C TYR A 79 5.10 -9.72 5.16
N ALA A 80 4.54 -8.89 6.05
CA ALA A 80 4.69 -7.45 6.00
C ALA A 80 6.16 -7.03 6.16
N ALA A 81 6.91 -7.66 7.06
CA ALA A 81 8.35 -7.42 7.22
C ALA A 81 9.14 -7.70 5.93
N SER A 82 8.80 -8.79 5.22
CA SER A 82 9.43 -9.09 3.92
C SER A 82 9.10 -8.07 2.83
N LYS A 83 7.94 -7.41 2.91
CA LYS A 83 7.58 -6.32 2.00
C LYS A 83 8.30 -5.02 2.34
N VAL A 84 8.60 -4.75 3.61
CA VAL A 84 9.50 -3.65 3.99
C VAL A 84 10.89 -3.84 3.38
N PHE A 85 11.44 -5.05 3.42
CA PHE A 85 12.69 -5.37 2.71
C PHE A 85 12.58 -5.00 1.22
N GLY A 86 11.51 -5.43 0.54
CA GLY A 86 11.25 -5.10 -0.85
C GLY A 86 11.15 -3.60 -1.15
N GLU A 87 10.45 -2.83 -0.31
CA GLU A 87 10.38 -1.35 -0.40
C GLU A 87 11.78 -0.73 -0.31
N THR A 88 12.58 -1.15 0.68
CA THR A 88 13.94 -0.63 0.85
C THR A 88 14.88 -1.07 -0.27
N LEU A 89 14.70 -2.27 -0.81
CA LEU A 89 15.49 -2.77 -1.93
C LEU A 89 15.18 -1.99 -3.22
N ALA A 90 13.91 -1.75 -3.50
CA ALA A 90 13.45 -0.92 -4.60
C ALA A 90 14.09 0.49 -4.55
N ARG A 91 14.20 1.08 -3.36
CA ARG A 91 14.90 2.35 -3.16
C ARG A 91 16.37 2.27 -3.56
N VAL A 92 17.09 1.26 -3.10
CA VAL A 92 18.50 1.06 -3.46
C VAL A 92 18.67 1.00 -4.97
N PHE A 93 17.85 0.21 -5.67
CA PHE A 93 17.89 0.12 -7.13
C PHE A 93 17.61 1.47 -7.81
N SER A 94 16.68 2.26 -7.28
CA SER A 94 16.36 3.58 -7.84
C SER A 94 17.44 4.64 -7.64
N GLU A 95 18.20 4.54 -6.55
CA GLU A 95 19.29 5.49 -6.21
C GLU A 95 20.61 5.10 -6.87
N THR A 96 20.79 3.82 -7.22
CA THR A 96 22.05 3.28 -7.77
C THR A 96 22.00 2.97 -9.26
N SER A 97 20.85 3.18 -9.90
CA SER A 97 20.66 2.92 -11.33
C SER A 97 19.61 3.82 -11.97
N ASP A 98 19.43 3.68 -13.28
CA ASP A 98 18.40 4.42 -14.02
C ASP A 98 16.98 3.86 -13.81
N LEU A 99 16.84 2.71 -13.15
CA LEU A 99 15.54 2.08 -12.88
C LEU A 99 14.68 2.96 -11.95
N SER A 100 13.49 3.35 -12.40
CA SER A 100 12.46 3.92 -11.51
C SER A 100 11.75 2.78 -10.77
N CYS A 101 11.57 2.90 -9.45
CA CYS A 101 10.88 1.89 -8.64
C CYS A 101 9.78 2.54 -7.80
N ILE A 102 8.51 2.23 -8.08
CA ILE A 102 7.37 2.75 -7.32
C ILE A 102 6.73 1.61 -6.52
N CYS A 103 6.53 1.80 -5.22
CA CYS A 103 5.98 0.77 -4.34
C CYS A 103 4.51 1.06 -4.00
N LEU A 104 3.64 0.07 -4.18
CA LEU A 104 2.22 0.19 -3.84
C LEU A 104 1.91 -0.59 -2.56
N ARG A 105 1.58 0.09 -1.46
CA ARG A 105 1.03 -0.52 -0.25
C ARG A 105 -0.44 -0.86 -0.48
N ILE A 106 -0.68 -1.98 -1.16
CA ILE A 106 -2.01 -2.41 -1.58
C ILE A 106 -2.89 -2.72 -0.36
N GLY A 107 -4.09 -2.17 -0.36
CA GLY A 107 -5.15 -2.43 0.62
C GLY A 107 -5.85 -3.78 0.42
N ALA A 108 -7.09 -3.87 0.89
CA ALA A 108 -7.91 -5.06 0.87
C ALA A 108 -8.69 -5.21 -0.46
N VAL A 109 -7.98 -5.59 -1.53
CA VAL A 109 -8.57 -5.86 -2.85
C VAL A 109 -9.40 -7.16 -2.82
N ASN A 110 -10.59 -7.15 -3.44
CA ASN A 110 -11.56 -8.27 -3.51
C ASN A 110 -12.20 -8.68 -2.17
N THR A 111 -12.37 -7.77 -1.21
CA THR A 111 -13.08 -8.09 0.04
C THR A 111 -14.60 -7.96 -0.04
N MET A 112 -15.19 -7.60 -1.19
CA MET A 112 -16.65 -7.55 -1.37
C MET A 112 -17.33 -8.93 -1.20
N ASP A 113 -16.60 -10.04 -1.36
CA ASP A 113 -17.13 -11.39 -1.16
C ASP A 113 -17.06 -11.87 0.31
N THR A 114 -16.57 -11.03 1.23
CA THR A 114 -16.39 -11.41 2.64
C THR A 114 -16.89 -10.30 3.56
N ASP A 115 -17.95 -10.59 4.33
CA ASP A 115 -18.53 -9.77 5.42
C ASP A 115 -17.47 -9.33 6.44
N ARG A 116 -16.67 -8.31 6.12
CA ARG A 116 -15.59 -7.86 7.00
C ARG A 116 -15.50 -6.34 7.00
N GLU A 117 -16.47 -5.73 7.67
CA GLU A 117 -16.49 -4.31 8.08
C GLU A 117 -15.13 -3.83 8.62
N GLN A 118 -14.39 -4.71 9.31
CA GLN A 118 -13.02 -4.46 9.80
C GLN A 118 -12.00 -4.05 8.71
N PHE A 119 -12.28 -4.32 7.43
CA PHE A 119 -11.45 -3.95 6.28
C PHE A 119 -12.00 -2.78 5.47
N ALA A 120 -13.18 -2.23 5.82
CA ALA A 120 -13.79 -1.11 5.12
C ALA A 120 -12.85 0.11 5.01
N SER A 121 -12.04 0.36 6.05
CA SER A 121 -11.04 1.44 6.05
C SER A 121 -9.88 1.24 5.08
N LEU A 122 -9.61 0.00 4.69
CA LEU A 122 -8.50 -0.41 3.83
C LEU A 122 -8.97 -0.90 2.46
N PHE A 123 -10.27 -0.83 2.19
CA PHE A 123 -10.88 -1.34 0.99
C PHE A 123 -10.29 -0.68 -0.25
N CYS A 124 -10.12 -1.46 -1.31
CA CYS A 124 -9.66 -0.98 -2.59
C CYS A 124 -10.35 -1.79 -3.68
N THR A 125 -11.05 -1.13 -4.59
CA THR A 125 -11.64 -1.82 -5.73
C THR A 125 -10.56 -2.24 -6.73
N ARG A 126 -10.92 -3.17 -7.62
CA ARG A 126 -10.06 -3.54 -8.74
C ARG A 126 -9.84 -2.36 -9.71
N ASN A 127 -10.84 -1.48 -9.86
CA ASN A 127 -10.75 -0.32 -10.72
C ASN A 127 -9.78 0.72 -10.14
N ASP A 128 -9.89 1.01 -8.85
CA ASP A 128 -9.01 1.97 -8.18
C ASP A 128 -7.56 1.50 -8.15
N ILE A 129 -7.29 0.21 -7.86
CA ILE A 129 -5.91 -0.28 -7.91
C ILE A 129 -5.34 -0.31 -9.34
N ALA A 130 -6.18 -0.58 -10.35
CA ALA A 130 -5.78 -0.48 -11.75
C ALA A 130 -5.46 0.97 -12.13
N ARG A 131 -6.32 1.92 -11.76
CA ARG A 131 -6.11 3.36 -11.98
C ARG A 131 -4.82 3.84 -11.32
N LEU A 132 -4.57 3.50 -10.05
CA LEU A 132 -3.31 3.85 -9.37
C LEU A 132 -2.10 3.25 -10.09
N THR A 133 -2.22 2.00 -10.56
CA THR A 133 -1.15 1.34 -11.31
C THR A 133 -0.88 2.07 -12.63
N GLU A 134 -1.91 2.44 -13.38
CA GLU A 134 -1.79 3.26 -14.60
C GLU A 134 -1.14 4.62 -14.32
N CYS A 135 -1.58 5.34 -13.29
CA CYS A 135 -0.95 6.57 -12.83
C CYS A 135 0.54 6.39 -12.55
N CYS A 136 0.94 5.26 -11.96
CA CYS A 136 2.36 4.96 -11.71
C CYS A 136 3.13 4.60 -12.98
N ILE A 137 2.49 3.95 -13.97
CA ILE A 137 3.11 3.67 -15.28
C ILE A 137 3.39 5.00 -16.00
N GLU A 138 2.42 5.91 -16.02
CA GLU A 138 2.47 7.22 -16.70
C GLU A 138 3.16 8.32 -15.88
N ALA A 139 3.61 8.01 -14.66
CA ALA A 139 4.23 8.99 -13.76
C ALA A 139 5.44 9.69 -14.44
N PRO A 140 5.66 10.99 -14.19
CA PRO A 140 6.81 11.71 -14.72
C PRO A 140 8.13 11.00 -14.41
N ASP A 141 9.12 11.10 -15.30
CA ASP A 141 10.44 10.44 -15.12
C ASP A 141 11.19 10.95 -13.87
N SER A 142 10.83 12.14 -13.36
CA SER A 142 11.32 12.66 -12.08
C SER A 142 10.89 11.82 -10.87
N VAL A 143 9.84 10.98 -11.00
CA VAL A 143 9.42 10.02 -9.98
C VAL A 143 10.31 8.77 -10.10
N LYS A 144 11.48 8.85 -9.46
CA LYS A 144 12.46 7.75 -9.41
C LYS A 144 12.12 6.71 -8.34
N TYR A 145 11.66 7.16 -7.18
CA TYR A 145 11.17 6.29 -6.11
C TYR A 145 10.06 6.94 -5.33
N ASP A 146 9.03 6.17 -5.03
CA ASP A 146 7.94 6.60 -4.16
C ASP A 146 7.16 5.41 -3.58
N ILE A 147 6.38 5.68 -2.55
CA ILE A 147 5.45 4.74 -1.96
C ILE A 147 4.06 5.35 -1.97
N PHE A 148 3.06 4.60 -2.44
CA PHE A 148 1.65 5.01 -2.43
C PHE A 148 0.78 3.96 -1.75
N TYR A 149 -0.23 4.39 -1.00
CA TYR A 149 -1.28 3.48 -0.53
C TYR A 149 -2.29 3.22 -1.65
N GLY A 150 -2.53 1.94 -1.95
CA GLY A 150 -3.54 1.53 -2.93
C GLY A 150 -4.88 1.27 -2.26
N ILE A 151 -5.62 2.35 -1.97
CA ILE A 151 -6.88 2.37 -1.21
C ILE A 151 -7.89 3.28 -1.91
N SER A 152 -9.17 2.91 -1.86
CA SER A 152 -10.31 3.68 -2.36
C SER A 152 -10.67 4.87 -1.45
N ASP A 153 -11.64 5.71 -1.81
CA ASP A 153 -12.05 6.88 -1.01
C ASP A 153 -12.95 6.50 0.18
N ASN A 154 -12.46 5.63 1.06
CA ASN A 154 -13.24 5.10 2.17
C ASN A 154 -13.41 6.16 3.28
N ARG A 155 -14.64 6.31 3.79
CA ARG A 155 -15.01 7.28 4.84
C ARG A 155 -14.07 7.26 6.06
N TYR A 156 -13.73 6.07 6.55
CA TYR A 156 -12.88 5.87 7.73
C TYR A 156 -11.48 5.37 7.38
N LYS A 157 -10.94 5.72 6.20
CA LYS A 157 -9.53 5.42 5.92
C LYS A 157 -8.63 6.10 6.95
N TRP A 158 -7.59 5.40 7.36
CA TRP A 158 -6.59 5.88 8.33
C TRP A 158 -5.20 6.07 7.71
N THR A 159 -5.11 5.92 6.39
CA THR A 159 -3.89 6.08 5.61
C THR A 159 -4.06 7.26 4.67
N ASP A 160 -3.03 8.10 4.62
CA ASP A 160 -3.01 9.29 3.77
C ASP A 160 -2.64 8.90 2.33
N ILE A 161 -3.52 9.19 1.39
CA ILE A 161 -3.34 8.93 -0.05
C ILE A 161 -3.05 10.21 -0.85
N SER A 162 -2.96 11.37 -0.19
CA SER A 162 -2.77 12.66 -0.87
C SER A 162 -1.50 12.72 -1.71
N ASN A 163 -0.43 12.06 -1.27
CA ASN A 163 0.82 12.01 -2.03
C ASN A 163 0.67 11.33 -3.39
N ALA A 164 -0.27 10.39 -3.55
CA ALA A 164 -0.54 9.74 -4.82
C ALA A 164 -1.23 10.70 -5.81
N LYS A 165 -2.14 11.55 -5.32
CA LYS A 165 -2.72 12.64 -6.11
C LYS A 165 -1.65 13.63 -6.56
N ASP A 166 -0.84 14.10 -5.62
CA ASP A 166 0.15 15.15 -5.89
C ASP A 166 1.27 14.70 -6.83
N ARG A 167 1.66 13.43 -6.76
CA ARG A 167 2.87 12.94 -7.44
C ARG A 167 2.60 12.13 -8.70
N VAL A 168 1.46 11.46 -8.78
CA VAL A 168 1.09 10.62 -9.94
C VAL A 168 -0.33 10.87 -10.45
N GLY A 169 -1.07 11.84 -9.88
CA GLY A 169 -2.41 12.19 -10.34
C GLY A 169 -3.49 11.16 -9.98
N TYR A 170 -3.25 10.28 -9.00
CA TYR A 170 -4.24 9.30 -8.60
C TYR A 170 -5.35 9.94 -7.76
N GLU A 171 -6.58 9.84 -8.25
CA GLU A 171 -7.80 10.16 -7.52
C GLU A 171 -8.69 8.91 -7.50
N PRO A 172 -8.96 8.29 -6.33
CA PRO A 172 -9.90 7.17 -6.25
C PRO A 172 -11.31 7.61 -6.64
N GLU A 173 -12.03 6.76 -7.36
CA GLU A 173 -13.42 7.03 -7.76
C GLU A 173 -14.41 6.15 -6.99
N ASP A 174 -13.94 5.01 -6.48
CA ASP A 174 -14.75 4.11 -5.70
C ASP A 174 -14.55 4.35 -4.20
N LYS A 175 -15.46 3.80 -3.41
CA LYS A 175 -15.41 3.78 -1.95
C LYS A 175 -16.01 2.46 -1.48
N PHE A 176 -15.75 2.11 -0.23
CA PHE A 176 -16.49 1.04 0.42
C PHE A 176 -17.97 1.44 0.53
N GLU A 177 -18.83 0.77 -0.23
CA GLU A 177 -20.28 0.90 -0.13
C GLU A 177 -20.82 -0.27 0.70
N ASP A 178 -21.39 0.06 1.85
CA ASP A 178 -22.10 -0.90 2.68
C ASP A 178 -23.56 -0.98 2.19
N PRO A 179 -24.11 -2.17 1.88
CA PRO A 179 -25.53 -2.31 1.53
C PRO A 179 -26.50 -1.98 2.68
N GLY A 180 -26.02 -1.69 3.90
CA GLY A 180 -26.86 -1.59 5.11
C GLY A 180 -26.78 -0.32 5.96
N TRP A 181 -26.10 0.76 5.55
CA TRP A 181 -26.11 2.03 6.31
C TRP A 181 -27.07 3.06 5.69
N GLY A 182 -28.36 2.86 5.98
CA GLY A 182 -29.44 3.84 5.84
C GLY A 182 -30.13 4.07 7.18
#